data_AF-A0A0F7FI39-F1
#
_entry.id   AF-A0A0F7FI39-F1
#
_cell.length_a   1.000
_cell.length_b   1.000
_cell.length_c   1.000
_cell.angle_alpha   90.00
_cell.angle_beta   90.00
_cell.angle_gamma   90.00
#
_symmetry.space_group_name_H-M   'P 1'
#
loop_
_entity.id
_entity.type
_entity.pdbx_description
1 polymer ?
#
loop_
_entity_poly.entity_id
_entity_poly.type
_entity_poly.pdbx_seq_one_letter_code
_entity_poly.pdbx_strand_id
1 'polypeptide(L)'
;MKTSWSDYMGEKVKPSTLLIIVTLIPLFLNVAIFIITDGFNVNPTTPPFLYMFGTLAMAVIAVLASIIGFTMARDEEPEWGSKIPFKVIEAMNVFSILLSIVFALLVVLIYFLKGI
;
A
#
# COMPACT_ATOMS: atom_id res chain seq x y z
N MET A 1 -1.96 -29.48 25.28
CA MET A 1 -1.80 -28.08 24.82
C MET A 1 -0.30 -27.89 24.57
N LYS A 2 0.16 -27.85 23.30
CA LYS A 2 1.59 -27.63 22.99
C LYS A 2 1.82 -26.12 23.04
N THR A 3 2.43 -25.65 24.10
CA THR A 3 2.99 -24.29 24.17
C THR A 3 4.07 -24.18 23.10
N SER A 4 3.93 -23.20 22.22
CA SER A 4 4.95 -22.87 21.23
C SER A 4 6.15 -22.27 21.95
N TRP A 5 7.38 -22.51 21.46
CA TRP A 5 8.59 -21.89 22.02
C TRP A 5 8.49 -20.34 22.09
N SER A 6 7.67 -19.74 21.22
CA SER A 6 7.36 -18.32 21.25
C SER A 6 6.60 -17.86 22.51
N ASP A 7 5.72 -18.70 23.04
CA ASP A 7 4.92 -18.38 24.24
C ASP A 7 5.83 -18.35 25.48
N TYR A 8 6.94 -19.10 25.48
CA TYR A 8 7.94 -19.10 26.54
C TYR A 8 8.78 -17.82 26.57
N MET A 9 8.98 -17.17 25.42
CA MET A 9 9.78 -15.94 25.29
C MET A 9 8.94 -14.66 25.30
N GLY A 10 7.60 -14.77 25.34
CA GLY A 10 6.69 -13.61 25.34
C GLY A 10 6.66 -12.80 24.05
N GLU A 11 7.20 -13.33 22.94
CA GLU A 11 7.23 -12.62 21.65
C GLU A 11 5.86 -12.64 20.95
N LYS A 12 5.49 -11.51 20.36
CA LYS A 12 4.29 -11.42 19.52
C LYS A 12 4.53 -12.09 18.17
N VAL A 13 3.97 -13.28 18.00
CA VAL A 13 4.12 -14.07 16.74
C VAL A 13 3.15 -13.60 15.64
N LYS A 14 2.27 -12.63 15.93
CA LYS A 14 1.23 -12.16 15.01
C LYS A 14 1.42 -10.67 14.72
N PRO A 15 1.24 -10.24 13.46
CA PRO A 15 1.19 -8.83 13.11
C PRO A 15 0.18 -8.08 13.95
N SER A 16 0.53 -6.85 14.35
CA SER A 16 -0.40 -5.99 15.07
C SER A 16 -1.58 -5.58 14.19
N THR A 17 -2.72 -5.29 14.83
CA THR A 17 -3.89 -4.75 14.12
C THR A 17 -3.56 -3.45 13.38
N LEU A 18 -2.69 -2.62 13.97
CA LEU A 18 -2.25 -1.37 13.34
C LEU A 18 -1.45 -1.65 12.06
N LEU A 19 -0.50 -2.59 12.08
CA LEU A 19 0.25 -2.99 10.89
C LEU A 19 -0.66 -3.50 9.78
N ILE A 20 -1.69 -4.29 10.12
CA ILE A 20 -2.69 -4.76 9.16
C ILE A 20 -3.44 -3.57 8.54
N ILE A 21 -3.92 -2.63 9.37
CA ILE A 21 -4.64 -1.44 8.89
C ILE A 21 -3.75 -0.61 7.95
N VAL A 22 -2.51 -0.31 8.36
CA VAL A 22 -1.56 0.49 7.58
C VAL A 22 -1.23 -0.17 6.24
N THR A 23 -1.19 -1.51 6.19
CA THR A 23 -0.96 -2.27 4.96
C THR A 23 -2.16 -2.23 4.01
N LEU A 24 -3.39 -2.13 4.53
CA LEU A 24 -4.60 -2.10 3.70
C LEU A 24 -4.89 -0.72 3.11
N ILE A 25 -4.54 0.37 3.80
CA ILE A 25 -4.73 1.75 3.33
C ILE A 25 -4.22 1.96 1.89
N PRO A 26 -2.95 1.66 1.55
CA PRO A 26 -2.44 1.90 0.20
C PRO A 26 -3.11 1.03 -0.86
N LEU A 27 -3.61 -0.17 -0.51
CA LEU A 27 -4.40 -0.99 -1.44
C LEU A 27 -5.72 -0.31 -1.79
N PHE A 28 -6.45 0.19 -0.78
CA PHE A 28 -7.70 0.90 -1.00
C PHE A 28 -7.50 2.21 -1.78
N LEU A 29 -6.42 2.94 -1.49
CA LEU A 29 -6.06 4.14 -2.24
C LEU A 29 -5.78 3.83 -3.71
N ASN A 30 -5.02 2.77 -4.00
CA ASN A 30 -4.75 2.36 -5.38
C ASN A 30 -6.04 1.92 -6.11
N VAL A 31 -6.92 1.17 -5.46
CA VAL A 31 -8.22 0.82 -6.05
C VAL A 31 -9.05 2.07 -6.33
N ALA A 32 -9.08 3.03 -5.40
CA ALA A 32 -9.80 4.27 -5.58
C ALA A 32 -9.21 5.13 -6.72
N ILE A 33 -7.88 5.17 -6.88
CA ILE A 33 -7.24 5.81 -8.04
C ILE A 33 -7.75 5.18 -9.33
N PHE A 34 -7.73 3.85 -9.44
CA PHE A 34 -8.20 3.14 -10.62
C PHE A 34 -9.67 3.45 -10.94
N ILE A 35 -10.54 3.54 -9.93
CA ILE A 35 -11.95 3.89 -10.11
C ILE A 35 -12.11 5.35 -10.54
N ILE A 36 -11.43 6.29 -9.87
CA ILE A 36 -11.56 7.73 -10.17
C ILE A 36 -11.10 8.04 -11.59
N THR A 37 -10.07 7.35 -12.09
CA THR A 37 -9.55 7.51 -13.44
C THR A 37 -10.32 6.70 -14.50
N ASP A 38 -11.38 5.97 -14.12
CA ASP A 38 -12.07 5.00 -14.97
C ASP A 38 -11.09 4.04 -15.67
N GLY A 39 -10.12 3.51 -14.91
CA GLY A 39 -9.06 2.66 -15.44
C GLY A 39 -8.07 3.40 -16.32
N PHE A 40 -7.77 4.66 -15.99
CA PHE A 40 -6.92 5.57 -16.78
C PHE A 40 -7.49 5.91 -18.16
N ASN A 41 -8.81 6.07 -18.25
CA ASN A 41 -9.47 6.57 -19.45
C ASN A 41 -9.01 8.02 -19.73
N VAL A 42 -8.92 8.39 -21.01
CA VAL A 42 -8.58 9.76 -21.45
C VAL A 42 -9.60 10.79 -20.96
N ASN A 43 -10.88 10.43 -20.89
CA ASN A 43 -11.95 11.31 -20.42
C ASN A 43 -12.72 10.61 -19.30
N PRO A 44 -12.19 10.58 -18.07
CA PRO A 44 -12.90 10.00 -16.93
C PRO A 44 -14.21 10.72 -16.67
N THR A 45 -15.18 10.01 -16.10
CA THR A 45 -16.47 10.55 -15.67
C THR A 45 -16.37 11.47 -14.46
N THR A 46 -15.25 11.42 -13.73
CA THR A 46 -14.99 12.26 -12.56
C THR A 46 -14.51 13.67 -12.95
N PRO A 47 -14.72 14.68 -12.10
CA PRO A 47 -14.21 16.03 -12.34
C PRO A 47 -12.70 16.10 -12.58
N PRO A 48 -12.20 16.94 -13.52
CA PRO A 48 -10.78 17.07 -13.84
C PRO A 48 -9.84 17.23 -12.65
N PHE A 49 -10.22 18.06 -11.69
CA PHE A 49 -9.40 18.27 -10.50
C PHE A 49 -9.16 16.96 -9.70
N LEU A 50 -10.15 16.07 -9.63
CA LEU A 50 -10.04 14.82 -8.89
C LEU A 50 -9.15 13.80 -9.58
N TYR A 51 -9.35 13.54 -10.88
CA TYR A 51 -8.54 12.53 -11.58
C TYR A 51 -7.13 13.02 -11.92
N MET A 52 -6.88 14.33 -11.94
CA MET A 52 -5.54 14.90 -12.17
C MET A 52 -4.74 15.03 -10.88
N PHE A 53 -5.24 15.82 -9.92
CA PHE A 53 -4.49 16.17 -8.72
C PHE A 53 -4.83 15.26 -7.54
N GLY A 54 -6.11 14.91 -7.39
CA GLY A 54 -6.56 14.03 -6.31
C GLY A 54 -5.88 12.67 -6.36
N THR A 55 -5.85 12.02 -7.52
CA THR A 55 -5.22 10.71 -7.72
C THR A 55 -3.70 10.74 -7.54
N LEU A 56 -3.01 11.83 -7.94
CA LEU A 56 -1.58 12.01 -7.65
C LEU A 56 -1.33 12.12 -6.15
N ALA A 57 -2.11 12.94 -5.45
CA ALA A 57 -2.00 13.07 -4.00
C ALA A 57 -2.25 11.72 -3.31
N MET A 58 -3.26 10.97 -3.76
CA MET A 58 -3.54 9.63 -3.25
C MET A 58 -2.40 8.65 -3.51
N ALA A 59 -1.75 8.69 -4.68
CA ALA A 59 -0.61 7.85 -5.00
C ALA A 59 0.58 8.17 -4.07
N VAL A 60 0.85 9.45 -3.81
CA VAL A 60 1.90 9.87 -2.86
C VAL A 60 1.59 9.37 -1.45
N ILE A 61 0.36 9.55 -0.98
CA ILE A 61 -0.06 9.05 0.34
C ILE A 61 0.06 7.52 0.41
N ALA A 62 -0.31 6.81 -0.66
CA ALA A 62 -0.18 5.36 -0.73
C ALA A 62 1.28 4.89 -0.66
N VAL A 63 2.20 5.58 -1.34
CA VAL A 63 3.64 5.30 -1.21
C VAL A 63 4.11 5.51 0.22
N LEU A 64 3.78 6.64 0.84
CA LEU A 64 4.20 6.95 2.22
C LEU A 64 3.64 5.94 3.22
N ALA A 65 2.35 5.61 3.14
CA ALA A 65 1.71 4.61 3.98
C ALA A 65 2.34 3.22 3.80
N SER A 66 2.66 2.84 2.57
CA SER A 66 3.32 1.55 2.27
C SER A 66 4.73 1.50 2.83
N ILE A 67 5.49 2.60 2.78
CA ILE A 67 6.83 2.67 3.39
C ILE A 67 6.72 2.46 4.90
N ILE A 68 5.78 3.14 5.57
CA ILE A 68 5.53 2.98 7.01
C ILE A 68 5.13 1.54 7.32
N GLY A 69 4.21 0.95 6.54
CA GLY A 69 3.78 -0.44 6.70
C GLY A 69 4.94 -1.43 6.53
N PHE A 70 5.82 -1.20 5.55
CA PHE A 70 7.00 -2.02 5.34
C PHE A 70 8.00 -1.93 6.50
N THR A 71 8.27 -0.72 7.02
CA THR A 71 9.18 -0.56 8.17
C THR A 71 8.59 -1.20 9.42
N MET A 72 7.30 -0.96 9.69
CA MET A 72 6.61 -1.59 10.81
C MET A 72 6.59 -3.12 10.72
N ALA A 73 6.43 -3.69 9.53
CA ALA A 73 6.48 -5.14 9.34
C ALA A 73 7.84 -5.73 9.72
N ARG A 74 8.93 -5.03 9.42
CA ARG A 74 10.29 -5.45 9.80
C ARG A 74 10.55 -5.25 11.28
N ASP A 75 10.00 -4.21 11.89
CA ASP A 75 10.15 -3.92 13.32
C ASP A 75 9.34 -4.90 14.20
N GLU A 76 8.19 -5.36 13.72
CA GLU A 76 7.34 -6.33 14.43
C GLU A 76 7.70 -7.80 14.12
N GLU A 77 8.60 -8.07 13.17
CA GLU A 77 8.98 -9.43 12.79
C GLU A 77 9.63 -10.16 13.97
N PRO A 78 9.11 -11.33 14.42
CA PRO A 78 9.64 -12.03 15.58
C PRO A 78 11.03 -12.59 15.29
N GLU A 79 11.90 -12.60 16.29
CA GLU A 79 13.23 -13.18 16.15
C GLU A 79 13.13 -14.69 15.93
N TRP A 80 12.19 -15.35 16.62
CA TRP A 80 12.00 -16.79 16.63
C TRP A 80 10.58 -17.18 16.18
N GLY A 81 10.49 -18.27 15.41
CA GLY A 81 9.20 -18.78 14.90
C GLY A 81 8.92 -18.36 13.45
N SER A 82 7.64 -18.40 13.05
CA SER A 82 7.25 -18.21 11.65
C SER A 82 7.23 -16.74 11.27
N LYS A 83 8.07 -16.38 10.29
CA LYS A 83 8.20 -15.04 9.71
C LYS A 83 7.30 -14.80 8.49
N ILE A 84 6.64 -15.86 8.02
CA ILE A 84 5.80 -15.86 6.81
C ILE A 84 4.76 -14.72 6.80
N PRO A 85 3.95 -14.50 7.85
CA PRO A 85 2.93 -13.44 7.80
C PRO A 85 3.53 -12.05 7.63
N PHE A 86 4.69 -11.77 8.24
CA PHE A 86 5.40 -10.49 8.09
C PHE A 86 5.98 -10.33 6.68
N LYS A 87 6.54 -11.40 6.09
CA LYS A 87 7.02 -11.36 4.70
C LYS A 87 5.93 -11.16 3.67
N VAL A 88 4.73 -11.70 3.91
CA VAL A 88 3.55 -11.41 3.06
C VAL A 88 3.19 -9.93 3.15
N ILE A 89 3.16 -9.35 4.36
CA ILE A 89 2.87 -7.93 4.58
C ILE A 89 3.94 -7.04 3.93
N GLU A 90 5.23 -7.36 4.09
CA GLU A 90 6.32 -6.66 3.42
C GLU A 90 6.13 -6.67 1.89
N ALA A 91 5.83 -7.84 1.31
CA ALA A 91 5.60 -7.98 -0.13
C ALA A 91 4.37 -7.16 -0.60
N MET A 92 3.28 -7.14 0.17
CA MET A 92 2.10 -6.32 -0.14
C MET A 92 2.40 -4.82 -0.13
N ASN A 93 3.21 -4.35 0.81
CA ASN A 93 3.63 -2.95 0.87
C ASN A 93 4.57 -2.60 -0.29
N VAL A 94 5.54 -3.46 -0.62
CA VAL A 94 6.41 -3.25 -1.79
C VAL A 94 5.61 -3.22 -3.09
N PHE A 95 4.67 -4.16 -3.26
CA PHE A 95 3.76 -4.17 -4.40
C PHE A 95 2.95 -2.87 -4.48
N SER A 96 2.43 -2.40 -3.35
CA SER A 96 1.66 -1.16 -3.28
C SER A 96 2.49 0.08 -3.65
N ILE A 97 3.77 0.13 -3.25
CA ILE A 97 4.70 1.21 -3.67
C ILE A 97 4.85 1.20 -5.19
N LEU A 98 5.19 0.05 -5.77
CA LEU A 98 5.42 -0.08 -7.21
C LEU A 98 4.15 0.28 -8.00
N LEU A 99 2.99 -0.22 -7.56
CA LEU A 99 1.71 0.09 -8.18
C LEU A 99 1.38 1.58 -8.12
N SER A 100 1.59 2.21 -6.97
CA SER A 100 1.35 3.65 -6.79
C SER A 100 2.24 4.50 -7.69
N ILE A 101 3.51 4.11 -7.85
CA ILE A 101 4.45 4.78 -8.78
C ILE A 101 3.98 4.63 -10.22
N VAL A 102 3.59 3.43 -10.64
CA VAL A 102 3.05 3.19 -11.99
C VAL A 102 1.80 4.03 -12.23
N PHE A 103 0.89 4.10 -11.25
CA PHE A 103 -0.33 4.89 -11.35
C PHE A 103 -0.04 6.40 -11.42
N ALA A 104 0.90 6.90 -10.61
CA ALA A 104 1.33 8.30 -10.70
C ALA A 104 1.91 8.63 -12.07
N LEU A 105 2.75 7.74 -12.63
CA LEU A 105 3.28 7.90 -13.98
C LEU A 105 2.17 7.93 -15.03
N LEU A 106 1.20 7.01 -14.96
CA LEU A 106 0.05 7.00 -15.88
C LEU A 106 -0.77 8.29 -15.80
N VAL A 107 -1.02 8.80 -14.59
CA VAL A 107 -1.72 10.07 -14.39
C VAL A 107 -0.96 11.23 -15.05
N VAL A 108 0.36 11.31 -14.85
CA VAL A 108 1.20 12.35 -15.48
C VAL A 108 1.16 12.23 -17.01
N LEU A 109 1.39 11.04 -17.56
CA LEU A 109 1.44 10.81 -19.00
C LEU A 109 0.10 11.14 -19.68
N ILE A 110 -1.01 10.68 -19.11
CA ILE A 110 -2.33 10.75 -19.76
C ILE A 110 -2.99 12.12 -19.55
N TYR A 111 -2.88 12.71 -18.37
CA TYR A 111 -3.65 13.91 -18.03
C TYR A 111 -2.86 15.21 -18.00
N PHE A 112 -1.54 15.14 -17.78
CA PHE A 112 -0.70 16.34 -17.73
C PHE A 112 0.11 16.55 -19.01
N LEU A 113 0.67 15.47 -19.58
CA LEU A 113 1.51 15.58 -20.78
C LEU A 113 0.73 15.53 -22.10
N LYS A 114 -0.45 14.91 -22.13
CA LYS A 114 -1.34 14.95 -23.31
C LYS A 114 -1.93 16.35 -23.59
N GLY A 115 -1.85 17.26 -22.61
CA GLY A 115 -2.25 18.66 -22.77
C GLY A 115 -1.25 19.54 -23.53
N ILE A 116 -0.17 18.96 -24.09
CA ILE A 116 0.78 19.56 -25.03
C ILE A 116 0.51 19.00 -26.43
#